data_AF-A0AAW9FK51-F1
#
_entry.id   AF-A0AAW9FK51-F1
#
_cell.length_a   1.000
_cell.length_b   1.000
_cell.length_c   1.000
_cell.angle_alpha   90.00
_cell.angle_beta   90.00
_cell.angle_gamma   90.00
#
_symmetry.space_group_name_H-M   'P 1'
#
loop_
_entity.id
_entity.type
_entity.pdbx_description
1 polymer ?
#
loop_
_entity_poly.entity_id
_entity_poly.type
_entity_poly.pdbx_seq_one_letter_code
_entity_poly.pdbx_strand_id
1 'polypeptide(L)' 'MAIAHFSASIVSRGGGRSVVLSAAYRHCAKMEYEREARTIDYTRKQGLVHEEFLLPADAP' A
#
# COMPACT_ATOMS: atom_id res chain seq x y z
N MET A 1 -8.58 14.93 -23.81
CA MET A 1 -9.88 14.80 -23.12
C MET A 1 -9.60 14.28 -21.71
N ALA A 2 -10.07 14.96 -20.66
CA ALA A 2 -9.90 14.46 -19.30
C ALA A 2 -11.02 13.48 -18.98
N ILE A 3 -10.67 12.24 -18.64
CA ILE A 3 -11.61 11.21 -18.23
C ILE A 3 -11.28 10.84 -16.80
N ALA A 4 -12.23 11.04 -15.88
CA ALA A 4 -12.10 10.55 -14.51
C ALA A 4 -12.26 9.02 -14.49
N HIS A 5 -11.38 8.34 -13.78
CA HIS A 5 -11.44 6.89 -13.58
C HIS A 5 -11.45 6.57 -12.09
N PHE A 6 -12.36 5.72 -11.65
CA PHE A 6 -12.49 5.26 -10.28
C PHE A 6 -12.60 3.74 -10.23
N SER A 7 -11.84 3.13 -9.33
CA SER A 7 -11.89 1.68 -9.08
C SER A 7 -11.70 1.40 -7.60
N ALA A 8 -12.52 0.51 -7.06
CA ALA A 8 -12.41 0.02 -5.69
C ALA A 8 -12.24 -1.50 -5.68
N SER A 9 -11.40 -2.01 -4.77
CA SER A 9 -11.25 -3.45 -4.56
C SER A 9 -10.94 -3.77 -3.11
N ILE A 10 -11.54 -4.83 -2.59
CA ILE A 10 -11.26 -5.32 -1.23
C ILE A 10 -9.94 -6.09 -1.27
N VAL A 11 -8.99 -5.78 -0.39
CA VAL A 11 -7.77 -6.58 -0.20
C VAL A 11 -8.08 -7.71 0.77
N SER A 12 -7.98 -8.96 0.32
CA SER A 12 -8.22 -10.15 1.15
C SER A 12 -7.15 -11.20 0.92
N ARG A 13 -6.70 -11.82 2.02
CA ARG A 13 -5.74 -12.93 1.98
C ARG A 13 -6.30 -14.18 1.35
N GLY A 14 -7.60 -14.45 1.52
CA GLY A 14 -8.28 -15.57 0.86
C GLY A 14 -8.20 -15.50 -0.67
N GLY A 15 -8.03 -14.29 -1.23
CA GLY A 15 -7.78 -14.06 -2.65
C GLY A 15 -6.30 -13.87 -3.00
N GLY A 16 -5.36 -14.36 -2.18
CA GLY A 16 -3.92 -14.30 -2.45
C GLY A 16 -3.27 -12.92 -2.33
N ARG A 17 -3.96 -11.92 -1.76
CA ARG A 17 -3.46 -10.54 -1.61
C ARG A 17 -2.99 -10.26 -0.18
N SER A 18 -2.10 -9.28 -0.04
CA SER A 18 -1.54 -8.87 1.25
C SER A 18 -1.62 -7.36 1.43
N VAL A 19 -2.04 -6.92 2.63
CA VAL A 19 -2.08 -5.51 3.03
C VAL A 19 -0.66 -4.95 3.14
N VAL A 20 0.29 -5.72 3.68
CA VAL A 20 1.69 -5.28 3.83
C VAL A 20 2.34 -5.05 2.46
N LEU A 21 2.19 -5.98 1.52
CA LEU A 21 2.71 -5.80 0.16
C LEU A 21 2.03 -4.62 -0.54
N SER A 22 0.71 -4.50 -0.35
CA SER A 22 -0.11 -3.42 -0.90
C SER A 22 0.30 -2.04 -0.40
N ALA A 23 0.61 -1.91 0.90
CA ALA A 23 1.05 -0.68 1.52
C ALA A 23 2.47 -0.33 1.04
N ALA A 24 3.42 -1.26 1.15
CA ALA A 24 4.79 -1.05 0.70
C ALA A 24 4.85 -0.60 -0.77
N TYR A 25 4.05 -1.20 -1.66
CA TYR A 25 4.00 -0.82 -3.07
C TYR A 25 3.44 0.60 -3.31
N ARG A 26 2.36 0.97 -2.61
CA ARG A 26 1.73 2.29 -2.77
C ARG A 26 2.63 3.40 -2.21
N HIS A 27 3.25 3.13 -1.08
CA HIS A 27 4.12 4.07 -0.35
C HIS A 27 5.58 4.04 -0.80
N CYS A 28 5.93 3.23 -1.81
CA CYS A 28 7.32 3.04 -2.25
C CYS A 28 8.27 2.76 -1.08
N ALA A 29 7.82 1.94 -0.13
CA ALA A 29 8.46 1.76 1.16
C ALA A 29 9.06 0.37 1.32
N LYS A 30 9.93 0.24 2.31
CA LYS A 30 10.41 -1.05 2.83
C LYS A 30 9.60 -1.40 4.08
N MET A 31 8.96 -2.57 4.10
CA MET A 31 8.14 -3.02 5.21
C MET A 31 8.44 -4.48 5.57
N GLU A 32 8.46 -4.78 6.86
CA GLU A 32 8.59 -6.15 7.34
C GLU A 32 7.26 -6.88 7.26
N TYR A 33 7.32 -8.14 6.85
CA TYR A 33 6.18 -9.03 6.83
C TYR A 33 6.48 -10.26 7.70
N GLU A 34 6.29 -10.09 9.00
CA GLU A 34 6.59 -11.09 10.03
C GLU A 34 5.99 -12.47 9.75
N ARG A 35 4.73 -12.50 9.30
CA ARG A 35 4.01 -13.76 9.04
C ARG A 35 4.70 -14.64 8.00
N GLU A 36 5.42 -14.04 7.06
CA GLU A 36 6.18 -14.74 6.01
C GLU A 36 7.69 -14.63 6.23
N ALA A 37 8.11 -14.14 7.40
CA ALA A 37 9.51 -13.95 7.80
C ALA A 37 10.35 -13.27 6.70
N ARG A 38 9.77 -12.27 6.02
CA ARG A 38 10.42 -11.59 4.89
C ARG A 38 10.25 -10.08 4.95
N THR A 39 11.12 -9.39 4.24
CA THR A 39 11.05 -7.95 4.05
C THR A 39 10.63 -7.64 2.61
N ILE A 40 9.67 -6.75 2.45
CA ILE A 40 9.21 -6.25 1.16
C ILE A 40 9.86 -4.89 0.93
N ASP A 41 10.52 -4.69 -0.21
CA ASP A 41 11.23 -3.45 -0.51
C ASP A 41 10.82 -2.90 -1.87
N TYR A 42 10.02 -1.83 -1.85
CA TYR A 42 9.59 -1.08 -3.04
C TYR A 42 10.21 0.32 -3.11
N THR A 43 11.31 0.58 -2.39
CA THR A 43 11.99 1.89 -2.38
C THR A 43 12.52 2.34 -3.74
N ARG A 44 12.70 1.39 -4.67
CA ARG A 44 13.13 1.66 -6.05
C ARG A 44 12.00 2.01 -7.00
N LYS A 45 10.73 1.93 -6.57
CA LYS A 45 9.58 2.31 -7.40
C LYS A 45 9.58 3.83 -7.58
N GLN A 46 9.47 4.27 -8.83
CA GLN A 46 9.49 5.68 -9.20
C GLN A 46 8.07 6.22 -9.45
N GLY A 47 7.95 7.55 -9.56
CA GLY A 47 6.70 8.22 -9.94
C GLY A 47 5.70 8.46 -8.81
N LEU A 48 6.08 8.19 -7.55
CA LEU A 48 5.32 8.68 -6.41
C LEU A 48 5.61 10.17 -6.23
N VAL A 49 4.61 11.01 -6.47
CA VAL A 49 4.73 12.48 -6.33
C VAL A 49 4.39 12.92 -4.91
N HIS A 50 3.44 12.24 -4.27
CA HIS A 50 2.97 12.57 -2.93
C HIS A 50 2.37 11.33 -2.27
N GLU A 51 2.54 11.23 -0.95
CA GLU A 51 1.86 10.27 -0.08
C GLU A 51 1.52 10.92 1.26
N GLU A 52 0.46 10.42 1.90
CA GLU A 52 0.01 10.87 3.21
C GLU A 52 -0.75 9.74 3.91
N PHE A 53 -0.67 9.70 5.24
CA PHE A 53 -1.58 8.91 6.08
C PHE A 53 -2.64 9.82 6.67
N LEU A 54 -3.90 9.48 6.44
CA LEU A 54 -5.01 10.15 7.11
C LEU A 54 -5.41 9.34 8.34
N LEU A 55 -5.32 9.99 9.50
CA LEU A 55 -5.72 9.43 10.78
C LEU A 55 -7.05 10.06 11.23
N PRO A 56 -7.92 9.31 11.94
CA PRO A 56 -9.07 9.90 12.60
C PRO A 56 -8.62 10.85 13.71
N ALA A 57 -9.50 11.78 14.12
CA ALA A 57 -9.17 12.82 15.10
C ALA A 57 -8.77 12.26 16.48
N ASP A 58 -9.26 11.08 16.81
CA ASP A 58 -9.05 10.33 18.04
C ASP A 58 -8.08 9.15 17.88
N ALA A 59 -7.23 9.18 16.84
CA ALA A 59 -6.15 8.22 16.71
C ALA A 59 -5.24 8.25 17.97
N PRO A 60 -4.77 7.09 18.44
CA PRO A 60 -3.92 7.00 19.63
C PRO A 60 -2.60 7.77 19.50
#